data_AF-A0A3C1PKI9-F1
#
_entry.id   AF-A0A3C1PKI9-F1
#
_cell.length_a   1.000
_cell.length_b   1.000
_cell.length_c   1.000
_cell.angle_alpha   90.00
_cell.angle_beta   90.00
_cell.angle_gamma   90.00
#
_symmetry.space_group_name_H-M   'P 1'
#
loop_
_entity.id
_entity.type
_entity.pdbx_description
1 polymer ?
#
loop_
_entity_poly.entity_id
_entity_poly.type
_entity_poly.pdbx_seq_one_letter_code
_entity_poly.pdbx_strand_id
1 'polypeptide(L)'
;NDLAKLMQAYLNYGTYGGTRYFDSTSVVKFTQCINCETGNRRGIIFDKPLINNKSLSFVNAYPTPEVSEKSFGHSGYTGTFVWMDPENGLLYIFLSNRVYPTRDNNKLTRYNIRPSIHRVFYQKESLISEIQTNSD
;
A
#
# COMPACT_ATOMS: atom_id res chain seq x y z
N ASN A 1 -6.26 0.37 -17.03
CA ASN A 1 -5.36 1.51 -16.70
C ASN A 1 -6.06 2.47 -15.74
N ASP A 2 -7.37 2.69 -15.85
CA ASP A 2 -8.12 3.72 -15.11
C ASP A 2 -7.87 3.75 -13.59
N LEU A 3 -7.93 2.59 -12.93
CA LEU A 3 -7.62 2.50 -11.50
C LEU A 3 -6.20 2.98 -11.18
N ALA A 4 -5.22 2.64 -12.01
CA ALA A 4 -3.83 3.08 -11.81
C ALA A 4 -3.70 4.60 -11.94
N LYS A 5 -4.39 5.24 -12.88
CA LYS A 5 -4.41 6.71 -13.00
C LYS A 5 -4.99 7.38 -11.77
N LEU A 6 -6.12 6.86 -11.27
CA LEU A 6 -6.76 7.39 -10.07
C LEU A 6 -5.87 7.23 -8.83
N MET A 7 -5.33 6.02 -8.62
CA MET A 7 -4.44 5.77 -7.48
C MET A 7 -3.13 6.55 -7.59
N GLN A 8 -2.60 6.73 -8.81
CA GLN A 8 -1.45 7.60 -9.04
C GLN A 8 -1.76 9.07 -8.71
N ALA A 9 -2.98 9.55 -8.99
CA ALA A 9 -3.40 10.88 -8.58
C ALA A 9 -3.36 11.03 -7.06
N TYR A 10 -3.80 10.02 -6.30
CA TYR A 10 -3.65 10.01 -4.83
C TYR A 10 -2.19 9.97 -4.38
N LEU A 11 -1.36 9.12 -4.98
CA LEU A 11 0.07 9.02 -4.69
C LEU A 11 0.78 10.38 -4.92
N ASN A 12 0.38 11.09 -5.96
CA ASN A 12 0.91 12.41 -6.34
C ASN A 12 0.16 13.58 -5.67
N TYR A 13 -0.45 13.35 -4.50
CA TYR A 13 -1.16 14.39 -3.71
C TYR A 13 -2.17 15.20 -4.53
N GLY A 14 -2.94 14.51 -5.35
CA GLY A 14 -4.09 15.02 -6.10
C GLY A 14 -3.82 15.37 -7.56
N THR A 15 -2.63 15.06 -8.10
CA THR A 15 -2.26 15.45 -9.48
C THR A 15 -1.96 14.25 -10.38
N TYR A 16 -2.40 14.30 -11.63
CA TYR A 16 -2.05 13.30 -12.64
C TYR A 16 -2.02 13.93 -14.02
N GLY A 17 -0.98 13.62 -14.82
CA GLY A 17 -0.85 14.16 -16.18
C GLY A 17 -0.83 15.69 -16.25
N GLY A 18 -0.21 16.37 -15.28
CA GLY A 18 -0.15 17.84 -15.21
C GLY A 18 -1.43 18.52 -14.74
N THR A 19 -2.50 17.77 -14.44
CA THR A 19 -3.78 18.30 -13.97
C THR A 19 -4.00 17.99 -12.49
N ARG A 20 -4.56 18.94 -11.73
CA ARG A 20 -5.00 18.73 -10.34
C ARG A 20 -6.47 18.30 -10.32
N TYR A 21 -6.72 17.13 -9.75
CA TYR A 21 -8.07 16.57 -9.55
C TYR A 21 -8.53 16.70 -8.10
N PHE A 22 -7.59 16.63 -7.15
CA PHE A 22 -7.87 16.77 -5.72
C PHE A 22 -6.96 17.82 -5.11
N ASP A 23 -7.48 18.56 -4.14
CA ASP A 23 -6.66 19.43 -3.30
C ASP A 23 -5.68 18.58 -2.47
N SER A 24 -4.42 19.01 -2.38
CA SER A 24 -3.39 18.22 -1.70
C SER A 24 -3.64 18.12 -0.20
N THR A 25 -4.17 19.16 0.43
CA THR A 25 -4.51 19.13 1.87
C THR A 25 -5.67 18.18 2.14
N SER A 26 -6.61 18.09 1.21
CA SER A 26 -7.67 17.07 1.24
C SER A 26 -7.09 15.68 1.10
N VAL A 27 -6.19 15.41 0.15
CA VAL A 27 -5.56 14.08 0.04
C VAL A 27 -4.88 13.69 1.36
N VAL A 28 -4.07 14.58 1.94
CA VAL A 28 -3.39 14.33 3.23
C VAL A 28 -4.40 14.03 4.34
N LYS A 29 -5.46 14.84 4.48
CA LYS A 29 -6.48 14.64 5.51
C LYS A 29 -7.16 13.28 5.41
N PHE A 30 -7.39 12.78 4.20
CA PHE A 30 -8.11 11.53 3.98
C PHE A 30 -7.20 10.29 4.08
N THR A 31 -5.89 10.46 3.93
CA THR A 31 -4.89 9.38 3.94
C THR A 31 -4.05 9.33 5.23
N GLN A 32 -4.13 10.35 6.09
CA GLN A 32 -3.53 10.31 7.43
C GLN A 32 -4.38 9.46 8.39
N CYS A 33 -3.75 8.93 9.43
CA CYS A 33 -4.46 8.23 10.49
C CYS A 33 -5.23 9.21 11.38
N ILE A 34 -6.52 8.96 11.61
CA ILE A 34 -7.37 9.89 12.40
C ILE A 34 -7.40 9.49 13.89
N ASN A 35 -7.33 8.20 14.19
CA ASN A 35 -7.56 7.65 15.54
C ASN A 35 -6.46 6.67 15.98
N CYS A 36 -5.21 6.91 15.55
CA CYS A 36 -4.09 6.00 15.87
C CYS A 36 -3.83 5.88 17.37
N GLU A 37 -4.01 6.98 18.12
CA GLU A 37 -3.83 7.02 19.58
C GLU A 37 -4.79 6.07 20.31
N THR A 38 -5.96 5.79 19.73
CA THR A 38 -6.94 4.85 20.29
C THR A 38 -6.84 3.45 19.68
N GLY A 39 -5.75 3.16 18.96
CA GLY A 39 -5.51 1.87 18.33
C GLY A 39 -6.15 1.70 16.94
N ASN A 40 -6.92 2.67 16.45
CA ASN A 40 -7.54 2.60 15.14
C ASN A 40 -6.62 3.20 14.07
N ARG A 41 -5.95 2.33 13.33
CA ARG A 41 -5.03 2.71 12.26
C ARG A 41 -5.69 3.41 11.06
N ARG A 42 -7.01 3.42 10.88
CA ARG A 42 -7.60 3.85 9.59
C ARG A 42 -7.49 5.36 9.34
N GLY A 43 -7.37 5.72 8.07
CA GLY A 43 -7.73 7.04 7.57
C GLY A 43 -9.23 7.15 7.29
N ILE A 44 -9.67 8.26 6.69
CA ILE A 44 -11.09 8.50 6.39
C ILE A 44 -11.60 7.51 5.33
N ILE A 45 -10.80 7.23 4.31
CA ILE A 45 -11.13 6.32 3.21
C ILE A 45 -10.25 5.06 3.24
N PHE A 46 -8.98 5.24 3.58
CA PHE A 46 -7.96 4.23 3.35
C PHE A 46 -7.53 3.51 4.63
N ASP A 47 -7.13 2.26 4.44
CA ASP A 47 -6.34 1.51 5.40
C ASP A 47 -4.92 2.10 5.50
N LYS A 48 -4.37 2.13 6.72
CA LYS A 48 -2.94 2.37 7.00
C LYS A 48 -2.21 1.07 7.35
N PRO A 49 -0.87 1.07 7.46
CA PRO A 49 -0.15 -0.04 8.08
C PRO A 49 -0.62 -0.28 9.52
N LEU A 50 -0.35 -1.47 10.06
CA LEU A 50 -0.55 -1.72 11.49
C LEU A 50 0.26 -0.74 12.36
N ILE A 51 -0.21 -0.51 13.59
CA ILE A 51 0.58 0.21 14.58
C ILE A 51 1.83 -0.62 14.86
N ASN A 52 3.00 0.03 14.86
CA ASN A 52 4.31 -0.62 14.98
C ASN A 52 4.60 -1.66 13.88
N ASN A 53 3.99 -1.52 12.69
CA ASN A 53 4.07 -2.49 11.60
C ASN A 53 5.51 -2.91 11.23
N LYS A 54 6.46 -1.97 11.24
CA LYS A 54 7.87 -2.22 10.91
C LYS A 54 8.56 -3.18 11.90
N SER A 55 8.09 -3.23 13.14
CA SER A 55 8.62 -4.10 14.19
C SER A 55 7.95 -5.48 14.22
N LEU A 56 6.87 -5.68 13.45
CA LEU A 56 6.18 -6.96 13.36
C LEU A 56 6.91 -7.91 12.41
N SER A 57 6.84 -9.21 12.69
CA SER A 57 7.32 -10.22 11.75
C SER A 57 6.49 -10.16 10.46
N PHE A 58 7.09 -10.60 9.34
CA PHE A 58 6.45 -10.57 8.02
C PHE A 58 5.03 -11.15 7.99
N VAL A 59 4.79 -12.25 8.72
CA VAL A 59 3.48 -12.92 8.77
C VAL A 59 2.43 -12.19 9.60
N ASN A 60 2.86 -11.30 10.51
CA ASN A 60 1.99 -10.56 11.43
C ASN A 60 1.82 -9.08 11.01
N ALA A 61 2.67 -8.61 10.10
CA ALA A 61 2.60 -7.26 9.55
C ALA A 61 1.49 -7.14 8.50
N TYR A 62 1.00 -5.91 8.32
CA TYR A 62 0.12 -5.56 7.23
C TYR A 62 0.38 -4.13 6.76
N PRO A 63 0.52 -3.91 5.44
CA PRO A 63 0.50 -4.93 4.36
C PRO A 63 1.82 -5.68 4.15
N THR A 64 2.95 -5.14 4.61
CA THR A 64 4.27 -5.80 4.77
C THR A 64 5.12 -4.89 5.68
N PRO A 65 6.13 -5.38 6.43
CA PRO A 65 6.91 -4.54 7.35
C PRO A 65 7.63 -3.36 6.69
N GLU A 66 7.96 -3.47 5.40
CA GLU A 66 8.79 -2.51 4.65
C GLU A 66 8.06 -1.24 4.23
N VAL A 67 6.72 -1.23 4.23
CA VAL A 67 5.99 -0.03 3.80
C VAL A 67 6.23 1.13 4.78
N SER A 68 6.20 2.36 4.26
CA SER A 68 6.29 3.54 5.11
C SER A 68 5.06 3.72 5.99
N GLU A 69 5.22 4.44 7.09
CA GLU A 69 4.09 4.85 7.95
C GLU A 69 3.11 5.76 7.23
N LYS A 70 3.56 6.52 6.21
CA LYS A 70 2.69 7.37 5.39
C LYS A 70 1.92 6.60 4.33
N SER A 71 2.29 5.35 4.04
CA SER A 71 1.60 4.53 3.05
C SER A 71 0.15 4.23 3.41
N PHE A 72 -0.69 3.99 2.42
CA PHE A 72 -2.13 3.79 2.60
C PHE A 72 -2.73 3.01 1.43
N GLY A 73 -3.88 2.38 1.64
CA GLY A 73 -4.51 1.63 0.57
C GLY A 73 -5.84 1.00 0.97
N HIS A 74 -6.25 -0.04 0.24
CA HIS A 74 -7.47 -0.77 0.56
C HIS A 74 -7.41 -2.20 0.03
N SER A 75 -8.03 -3.11 0.77
CA SER A 75 -8.27 -4.49 0.31
C SER A 75 -9.71 -4.66 -0.13
N GLY A 76 -9.92 -5.28 -1.29
CA GLY A 76 -11.25 -5.61 -1.79
C GLY A 76 -11.67 -7.04 -1.43
N TYR A 77 -12.99 -7.24 -1.29
CA TYR A 77 -13.57 -8.51 -0.91
C TYR A 77 -13.15 -9.69 -1.81
N THR A 78 -13.07 -9.44 -3.12
CA THR A 78 -12.65 -10.43 -4.11
C THR A 78 -11.13 -10.67 -4.13
N GLY A 79 -10.38 -10.14 -3.17
CA GLY A 79 -8.93 -10.30 -3.10
C GLY A 79 -8.15 -9.26 -3.90
N THR A 80 -8.81 -8.25 -4.46
CA THR A 80 -8.13 -7.08 -5.01
C THR A 80 -7.42 -6.31 -3.89
N PHE A 81 -6.38 -5.58 -4.25
CA PHE A 81 -5.59 -4.81 -3.31
C PHE A 81 -4.93 -3.63 -4.02
N VAL A 82 -5.04 -2.45 -3.44
CA VAL A 82 -4.35 -1.24 -3.89
C VAL A 82 -3.60 -0.63 -2.73
N TRP A 83 -2.36 -0.21 -2.96
CA TRP A 83 -1.54 0.44 -1.95
C TRP A 83 -0.64 1.49 -2.57
N MET A 84 -0.57 2.64 -1.92
CA MET A 84 0.23 3.79 -2.30
C MET A 84 1.18 4.09 -1.16
N ASP A 85 2.45 4.27 -1.49
CA ASP A 85 3.49 4.65 -0.55
C ASP A 85 4.19 5.92 -1.06
N PRO A 86 3.74 7.11 -0.61
CA PRO A 86 4.30 8.38 -1.08
C PRO A 86 5.76 8.60 -0.70
N GLU A 87 6.27 7.95 0.34
CA GLU A 87 7.68 8.09 0.73
C GLU A 87 8.60 7.31 -0.21
N ASN A 88 8.13 6.14 -0.67
CA ASN A 88 8.86 5.30 -1.61
C ASN A 88 8.45 5.53 -3.08
N GLY A 89 7.49 6.44 -3.35
CA GLY A 89 6.97 6.65 -4.71
C GLY A 89 6.30 5.43 -5.34
N LEU A 90 5.83 4.48 -4.53
CA LEU A 90 5.34 3.18 -5.00
C LEU A 90 3.80 3.14 -5.09
N LEU A 91 3.29 2.67 -6.24
CA LEU A 91 1.90 2.27 -6.43
C LEU A 91 1.84 0.77 -6.71
N TYR A 92 1.25 0.01 -5.78
CA TYR A 92 1.03 -1.42 -5.92
C TYR A 92 -0.46 -1.72 -6.15
N ILE A 93 -0.77 -2.38 -7.27
CA ILE A 93 -2.12 -2.83 -7.62
C ILE A 93 -2.07 -4.33 -7.89
N PHE A 94 -2.86 -5.08 -7.11
CA PHE A 94 -3.03 -6.51 -7.25
C PHE A 94 -4.50 -6.82 -7.52
N LEU A 95 -4.80 -7.38 -8.68
CA LEU A 95 -6.15 -7.74 -9.08
C LEU A 95 -6.29 -9.25 -9.07
N SER A 96 -7.31 -9.74 -8.35
CA SER A 96 -7.62 -11.16 -8.29
C SER A 96 -9.10 -11.38 -8.06
N ASN A 97 -9.51 -12.64 -8.19
CA ASN A 97 -10.85 -13.10 -7.85
C ASN A 97 -10.77 -14.27 -6.87
N ARG A 98 -10.43 -13.97 -5.62
CA ARG A 98 -10.38 -14.89 -4.47
C ARG A 98 -11.66 -15.72 -4.34
N VAL A 99 -12.83 -15.17 -4.66
CA VAL A 99 -14.12 -15.85 -4.44
C VAL A 99 -14.45 -16.88 -5.52
N TYR A 100 -13.56 -17.09 -6.49
CA TYR A 100 -13.66 -18.16 -7.47
C TYR A 100 -12.84 -19.39 -7.01
N PRO A 101 -13.37 -20.64 -7.13
CA PRO A 101 -14.73 -20.97 -7.54
C PRO A 101 -15.77 -20.76 -6.42
N THR A 102 -15.34 -20.63 -5.16
CA THR A 102 -16.23 -20.37 -4.02
C THR A 102 -15.63 -19.31 -3.08
N ARG A 103 -16.49 -18.66 -2.29
CA ARG A 103 -16.09 -17.62 -1.33
C ARG A 103 -15.16 -18.12 -0.21
N ASP A 104 -15.13 -19.42 0.01
CA ASP A 104 -14.32 -20.08 1.04
C ASP A 104 -12.86 -20.24 0.61
N ASN A 105 -12.54 -20.00 -0.67
CA ASN A 105 -11.17 -20.05 -1.15
C ASN A 105 -10.31 -18.97 -0.44
N ASN A 106 -9.40 -19.45 0.40
CA ASN A 106 -8.54 -18.60 1.24
C ASN A 106 -7.07 -18.61 0.87
N LYS A 107 -6.71 -19.16 -0.29
CA LYS A 107 -5.31 -19.36 -0.73
C LYS A 107 -4.47 -18.08 -0.68
N LEU A 108 -5.03 -16.94 -1.11
CA LEU A 108 -4.29 -15.66 -1.09
C LEU A 108 -3.82 -15.25 0.31
N THR A 109 -4.66 -15.46 1.32
CA THR A 109 -4.32 -15.17 2.73
C THR A 109 -3.44 -16.27 3.29
N ARG A 110 -3.82 -17.54 3.08
CA ARG A 110 -3.09 -18.71 3.58
C ARG A 110 -1.61 -18.72 3.17
N TYR A 111 -1.31 -18.30 1.95
CA TYR A 111 0.04 -18.27 1.40
C TYR A 111 0.67 -16.88 1.41
N ASN A 112 0.04 -15.88 2.05
CA ASN A 112 0.51 -14.49 2.10
C ASN A 112 0.91 -13.91 0.74
N ILE A 113 0.21 -14.30 -0.33
CA ILE A 113 0.61 -13.95 -1.71
C ILE A 113 0.70 -12.43 -1.90
N ARG A 114 -0.28 -11.69 -1.36
CA ARG A 114 -0.33 -10.22 -1.49
C ARG A 114 0.85 -9.54 -0.78
N PRO A 115 1.10 -9.77 0.55
CA PRO A 115 2.30 -9.27 1.23
C PRO A 115 3.61 -9.69 0.58
N SER A 116 3.72 -10.95 0.15
CA SER A 116 4.97 -11.48 -0.43
C SER A 116 5.35 -10.76 -1.72
N ILE A 117 4.40 -10.56 -2.63
CA ILE A 117 4.65 -9.81 -3.87
C ILE A 117 4.93 -8.35 -3.55
N HIS A 118 4.16 -7.74 -2.65
CA HIS A 118 4.33 -6.34 -2.27
C HIS A 118 5.74 -6.05 -1.73
N ARG A 119 6.24 -6.93 -0.85
CA ARG A 119 7.56 -6.87 -0.23
C ARG A 119 8.70 -6.84 -1.24
N VAL A 120 8.59 -7.61 -2.33
CA VAL A 120 9.65 -7.71 -3.34
C VAL A 120 9.98 -6.35 -3.96
N PHE A 121 8.99 -5.46 -4.11
CA PHE A 121 9.23 -4.13 -4.66
C PHE A 121 10.12 -3.26 -3.77
N TYR A 122 9.99 -3.37 -2.45
CA TYR A 122 10.84 -2.65 -1.49
C TYR A 122 12.26 -3.23 -1.39
N GLN A 123 12.38 -4.55 -1.43
CA GLN A 123 13.70 -5.20 -1.36
C GLN A 123 14.55 -4.91 -2.59
N LYS A 124 13.92 -4.84 -3.77
CA LYS A 124 14.62 -4.47 -5.01
C LYS A 124 15.21 -3.06 -4.94
N GLU A 125 14.48 -2.09 -4.38
CA GLU A 125 14.97 -0.72 -4.25
C GLU A 125 16.16 -0.60 -3.29
N SER A 126 16.13 -1.34 -2.18
CA SER A 126 17.29 -1.43 -1.26
C SER A 126 18.54 -1.94 -1.97
N LEU A 127 18.39 -3.04 -2.74
CA LEU A 127 19.50 -3.65 -3.48
C LEU A 127 20.08 -2.73 -4.55
N ILE A 128 19.24 -1.98 -5.28
CA ILE A 128 19.71 -1.03 -6.29
C ILE A 128 20.46 0.13 -5.64
N SER A 129 19.95 0.63 -4.51
CA SER A 129 20.58 1.73 -3.78
C SER A 129 21.94 1.32 -3.22
N GLU A 130 22.06 0.11 -2.67
CA GLU A 130 23.32 -0.46 -2.17
C GLU A 130 24.36 -0.65 -3.29
N ILE A 131 23.95 -1.09 -4.47
CA ILE A 131 24.85 -1.23 -5.63
C ILE A 131 25.39 0.13 -6.05
N GLN A 132 24.55 1.17 -6.11
CA GLN A 132 24.96 2.53 -6.49
C GLN A 132 25.94 3.13 -5.48
N THR A 133 25.72 2.95 -4.18
CA THR A 133 26.64 3.46 -3.13
C THR A 133 27.98 2.73 -3.07
N ASN A 134 28.06 1.49 -3.54
CA ASN A 134 29.30 0.69 -3.53
C ASN A 134 30.08 0.79 -4.86
N SER A 135 29.53 1.47 -5.87
CA SER A 135 30.19 1.73 -7.16
C SER A 135 30.84 3.11 -7.25
N ASP A 136 30.65 3.95 -6.24
CA ASP A 136 31.30 5.25 -6.04
C ASP A 136 32.47 5.14 -5.04
#